data_AF-A0A1H0BP43-F1
#
_entry.id   AF-A0A1H0BP43-F1
#
_cell.length_a   1.000
_cell.length_b   1.000
_cell.length_c   1.000
_cell.angle_alpha   90.00
_cell.angle_beta   90.00
_cell.angle_gamma   90.00
#
_symmetry.space_group_name_H-M   'P 1'
#
loop_
_entity.id
_entity.type
_entity.pdbx_description
1 polymer ?
#
loop_
_entity_poly.entity_id
_entity_poly.type
_entity_poly.pdbx_seq_one_letter_code
_entity_poly.pdbx_strand_id
1 'polypeptide(L)'
;MNKAEFITCLSGRLGTLPQSEIEKSVSYYTEMIDDRVEDGMDEEAAVTALGNIDDIVREAMLDLPLPTLMKAKMKPKQGLKAWEIVLIILGFPLWLPLLMAFFMVILSVYIAIWSVIISLYAGVLSLFVGGIAGFLGSFFAMAQNLPSGLTLLGGSLVCLGLGIPAFVGVQKLAVWLVHLTGRFLRFVKSLFIKVEPKA
;
A
#
# COMPACT_ATOMS: atom_id res chain seq x y z
N MET A 1 -50.07 -19.30 -12.26
CA MET A 1 -48.96 -20.00 -11.57
C MET A 1 -49.53 -20.48 -10.27
N ASN A 2 -49.40 -21.76 -9.95
CA ASN A 2 -49.88 -22.26 -8.67
C ASN A 2 -48.83 -22.01 -7.55
N LYS A 3 -49.22 -22.09 -6.27
CA LYS A 3 -48.38 -21.88 -5.09
C LYS A 3 -47.05 -22.62 -5.15
N ALA A 4 -47.09 -23.91 -5.52
CA ALA A 4 -45.89 -24.75 -5.65
C ALA A 4 -44.92 -24.24 -6.74
N GLU A 5 -45.45 -23.77 -7.86
CA GLU A 5 -44.65 -23.21 -8.96
C GLU A 5 -44.03 -21.86 -8.57
N PHE A 6 -44.79 -21.04 -7.84
CA PHE A 6 -44.33 -19.75 -7.33
C PHE A 6 -43.14 -19.92 -6.36
N ILE A 7 -43.26 -20.81 -5.38
CA ILE A 7 -42.18 -21.09 -4.40
C ILE A 7 -40.94 -21.65 -5.09
N THR A 8 -41.12 -22.55 -6.05
CA THR A 8 -40.02 -23.14 -6.82
C THR A 8 -39.29 -22.06 -7.63
N CYS A 9 -40.03 -21.14 -8.24
CA CYS A 9 -39.45 -20.04 -9.01
C CYS A 9 -38.78 -18.99 -8.11
N LEU A 10 -39.36 -18.68 -6.95
CA LEU A 10 -38.82 -17.75 -5.96
C LEU A 10 -37.49 -18.27 -5.37
N SER A 11 -37.47 -19.52 -4.93
CA SER A 11 -36.25 -20.18 -4.42
C SER A 11 -35.17 -20.30 -5.48
N GLY A 12 -35.53 -20.63 -6.73
CA GLY A 12 -34.58 -20.67 -7.85
C GLY A 12 -33.94 -19.31 -8.15
N ARG A 13 -34.73 -18.23 -8.12
CA ARG A 13 -34.24 -16.86 -8.37
C ARG A 13 -33.44 -16.29 -7.19
N LEU A 14 -33.78 -16.67 -5.95
CA LEU A 14 -33.03 -16.30 -4.74
C LEU A 14 -31.83 -17.22 -4.44
N GLY A 15 -31.56 -18.24 -5.26
CA GLY A 15 -30.49 -19.22 -5.07
C GLY A 15 -29.06 -18.68 -5.01
N THR A 16 -28.87 -17.36 -5.19
CA THR A 16 -27.60 -16.67 -4.98
C THR A 16 -27.35 -16.30 -3.52
N LEU A 17 -28.39 -16.30 -2.67
CA LEU A 17 -28.34 -15.92 -1.26
C LEU A 17 -28.00 -17.11 -0.34
N PRO A 18 -27.62 -16.87 0.92
CA PRO A 18 -27.49 -17.92 1.92
C PRO A 18 -28.81 -18.68 2.11
N GLN A 19 -28.73 -20.00 2.31
CA GLN A 19 -29.89 -20.89 2.47
C GLN A 19 -30.90 -20.38 3.52
N SER A 20 -30.41 -19.82 4.63
CA SER A 20 -31.23 -19.25 5.70
C SER A 20 -32.11 -18.06 5.26
N GLU A 21 -31.65 -17.26 4.30
CA GLU A 21 -32.41 -16.11 3.78
C GLU A 21 -33.43 -16.54 2.72
N ILE A 22 -33.10 -17.59 1.95
CA ILE A 22 -34.03 -18.21 1.01
C ILE A 22 -35.22 -18.80 1.78
N GLU A 23 -34.97 -19.56 2.85
CA GLU A 23 -36.02 -20.18 3.68
C GLU A 23 -36.93 -19.15 4.34
N LYS A 24 -36.37 -18.05 4.86
CA LYS A 24 -37.18 -16.94 5.42
C LYS A 24 -38.06 -16.30 4.37
N SER A 25 -37.51 -15.99 3.19
CA SER A 25 -38.26 -15.35 2.11
C SER A 25 -39.38 -16.27 1.62
N VAL A 26 -39.09 -17.55 1.41
CA VAL A 26 -40.09 -18.55 1.03
C VAL A 26 -41.18 -18.69 2.08
N SER A 27 -40.82 -18.78 3.37
CA SER A 27 -41.79 -18.88 4.46
C SER A 27 -42.72 -17.67 4.52
N TYR A 28 -42.18 -16.46 4.40
CA TYR A 28 -42.96 -15.22 4.43
C TYR A 28 -44.00 -15.14 3.31
N TYR A 29 -43.60 -15.42 2.07
CA TYR A 29 -44.55 -15.40 0.96
C TYR A 29 -45.52 -16.59 0.98
N THR A 30 -45.12 -17.72 1.57
CA THR A 30 -46.01 -18.87 1.78
C THR A 30 -47.14 -18.52 2.74
N GLU A 31 -46.81 -17.92 3.89
CA GLU A 31 -47.79 -17.44 4.88
C GLU A 31 -48.76 -16.42 4.26
N MET A 32 -48.23 -15.47 3.48
CA MET A 32 -49.06 -14.49 2.77
C MET A 32 -50.02 -15.08 1.72
N ILE A 33 -49.63 -16.18 1.06
CA ILE A 33 -50.51 -16.90 0.12
C ILE A 33 -51.56 -17.69 0.92
N ASP A 34 -51.16 -18.32 2.03
CA ASP A 34 -52.04 -19.13 2.86
C ASP A 34 -53.14 -18.30 3.52
N ASP A 35 -52.82 -17.13 4.07
CA ASP A 35 -53.80 -16.19 4.62
C ASP A 35 -54.88 -15.83 3.59
N ARG A 36 -54.44 -15.60 2.34
CA ARG A 36 -55.29 -15.22 1.22
C ARG A 36 -56.18 -16.36 0.73
N VAL A 37 -55.69 -17.60 0.82
CA VAL A 37 -56.45 -18.80 0.49
C VAL A 37 -57.47 -19.11 1.59
N GLU A 38 -57.11 -18.90 2.86
CA GLU A 38 -58.06 -18.99 3.99
C GLU A 38 -59.20 -17.96 3.89
N ASP A 39 -58.93 -16.76 3.37
CA ASP A 39 -59.93 -15.73 3.07
C ASP A 39 -60.85 -16.07 1.88
N GLY A 40 -60.69 -17.26 1.27
CA GLY A 40 -61.57 -17.78 0.23
C GLY A 40 -61.15 -17.44 -1.20
N MET A 41 -59.91 -16.99 -1.43
CA MET A 41 -59.36 -16.84 -2.77
C MET A 41 -58.74 -18.16 -3.27
N ASP A 42 -58.84 -18.39 -4.57
CA ASP A 42 -58.14 -19.50 -5.22
C ASP A 42 -56.62 -19.27 -5.21
N GLU A 43 -55.82 -20.34 -5.18
CA GLU A 43 -54.36 -20.28 -5.06
C GLU A 43 -53.74 -19.45 -6.21
N GLU A 44 -54.28 -19.60 -7.43
CA GLU A 44 -53.81 -18.84 -8.59
C GLU A 44 -54.14 -17.34 -8.48
N ALA A 45 -55.29 -17.00 -7.87
CA ALA A 45 -55.70 -15.62 -7.64
C ALA A 45 -54.86 -14.98 -6.53
N ALA A 46 -54.54 -15.72 -5.47
CA ALA A 46 -53.66 -15.27 -4.39
C ALA A 46 -52.24 -14.98 -4.89
N VAL A 47 -51.67 -15.85 -5.73
CA VAL A 47 -50.37 -15.62 -6.38
C VAL A 47 -50.41 -14.43 -7.33
N THR A 48 -51.51 -14.26 -8.08
CA THR A 48 -51.67 -13.10 -8.99
C THR A 48 -51.77 -11.77 -8.22
N ALA A 49 -52.39 -11.78 -7.04
CA ALA A 49 -52.54 -10.61 -6.18
C ALA A 49 -51.21 -10.11 -5.57
N LEU A 50 -50.22 -10.99 -5.43
CA LEU A 50 -48.86 -10.62 -4.98
C LEU A 50 -48.07 -9.85 -6.03
N GLY A 51 -48.48 -9.91 -7.30
CA GLY A 51 -47.81 -9.21 -8.40
C GLY A 51 -46.73 -10.06 -9.08
N ASN A 52 -45.80 -9.38 -9.75
CA ASN A 52 -44.80 -10.06 -10.56
C ASN A 52 -43.66 -10.63 -9.69
N ILE A 53 -43.33 -11.90 -9.91
CA ILE A 53 -42.23 -12.59 -9.21
C ILE A 53 -40.88 -11.89 -9.36
N ASP A 54 -40.64 -11.21 -10.48
CA ASP A 54 -39.44 -10.41 -10.72
C ASP A 54 -39.33 -9.22 -9.75
N ASP A 55 -40.45 -8.55 -9.48
CA ASP A 55 -40.50 -7.39 -8.59
C ASP A 55 -40.36 -7.84 -7.13
N ILE A 56 -41.00 -8.95 -6.77
CA ILE A 56 -40.91 -9.59 -5.45
C ILE A 56 -39.47 -10.00 -5.12
N VAL A 57 -38.77 -10.63 -6.08
CA VAL A 57 -37.36 -11.01 -5.91
C VAL A 57 -36.48 -9.77 -5.74
N ARG A 58 -36.75 -8.71 -6.51
CA ARG A 58 -36.00 -7.47 -6.43
C ARG A 58 -36.18 -6.77 -5.09
N GLU A 59 -37.41 -6.71 -4.60
CA GLU A 59 -37.73 -6.12 -3.29
C GLU A 59 -37.11 -6.92 -2.15
N ALA A 60 -37.26 -8.25 -2.17
CA ALA A 60 -36.60 -9.14 -1.22
C ALA A 60 -35.07 -8.97 -1.20
N MET A 61 -34.45 -8.76 -2.37
CA MET A 61 -33.02 -8.46 -2.48
C MET A 61 -32.62 -7.07 -1.96
N LEU A 62 -33.51 -6.08 -2.05
CA LEU A 62 -33.26 -4.72 -1.57
C LEU A 62 -33.41 -4.60 -0.05
N ASP A 63 -34.29 -5.39 0.55
CA ASP A 63 -34.48 -5.46 2.00
C ASP A 63 -33.33 -6.18 2.74
N LEU A 64 -32.50 -6.92 2.00
CA LEU A 64 -31.34 -7.60 2.56
C LEU A 64 -30.19 -6.61 2.87
N PRO A 65 -29.57 -6.71 4.06
CA PRO A 65 -28.42 -5.88 4.38
C PRO A 65 -27.26 -6.09 3.37
N LEU A 66 -26.58 -5.01 2.99
CA LEU A 66 -25.44 -5.05 2.04
C LEU A 66 -24.39 -6.14 2.38
N PRO A 67 -24.04 -6.40 3.66
CA PRO A 67 -23.15 -7.51 4.03
C PRO A 67 -23.62 -8.90 3.54
N THR A 68 -24.93 -9.19 3.56
CA THR A 68 -25.49 -10.46 3.10
C THR A 68 -25.43 -10.59 1.58
N LEU A 69 -25.69 -9.50 0.85
CA LEU A 69 -25.52 -9.44 -0.60
C LEU A 69 -24.04 -9.58 -1.02
N MET A 70 -23.12 -9.03 -0.23
CA MET A 70 -21.68 -9.19 -0.47
C MET A 70 -21.22 -10.63 -0.19
N LYS A 71 -21.73 -11.29 0.86
CA LYS A 71 -21.46 -12.71 1.14
C LYS A 71 -22.00 -13.64 0.05
N ALA A 72 -23.18 -13.34 -0.50
CA ALA A 72 -23.78 -14.02 -1.65
C ALA A 72 -22.94 -13.88 -2.94
N LYS A 73 -22.44 -12.66 -3.21
CA LYS A 73 -21.61 -12.38 -4.39
C LYS A 73 -20.18 -12.89 -4.27
N MET A 74 -19.70 -13.06 -3.04
CA MET A 74 -18.50 -13.83 -2.76
C MET A 74 -18.80 -15.31 -2.97
N LYS A 75 -18.74 -15.76 -4.22
CA LYS A 75 -18.48 -17.17 -4.52
C LYS A 75 -17.34 -17.59 -3.59
N PRO A 76 -17.49 -18.63 -2.75
CA PRO A 76 -16.35 -19.19 -2.08
C PRO A 76 -15.43 -19.63 -3.21
N LYS A 77 -14.37 -18.85 -3.46
CA LYS A 77 -13.20 -19.34 -4.19
C LYS A 77 -12.91 -20.65 -3.48
N GLN A 78 -13.14 -21.77 -4.15
CA GLN A 78 -12.78 -23.10 -3.67
C GLN A 78 -11.45 -22.93 -2.95
N GLY A 79 -11.46 -23.20 -1.65
CA GLY A 79 -10.30 -22.93 -0.79
C GLY A 79 -9.05 -23.41 -1.50
N LEU A 80 -8.03 -22.56 -1.53
CA LEU A 80 -6.72 -22.88 -2.13
C LEU A 80 -6.43 -24.35 -1.84
N LYS A 81 -6.27 -25.17 -2.88
CA LYS A 81 -6.14 -26.62 -2.71
C LYS A 81 -5.02 -26.87 -1.70
N ALA A 82 -5.15 -27.87 -0.83
CA ALA A 82 -4.12 -28.15 0.19
C ALA A 82 -2.70 -28.20 -0.40
N TRP A 83 -2.56 -28.66 -1.65
CA TRP A 83 -1.32 -28.61 -2.42
C TRP A 83 -0.77 -27.20 -2.66
N GLU A 84 -1.62 -26.24 -3.00
CA GLU A 84 -1.26 -24.84 -3.20
C GLU A 84 -0.88 -24.17 -1.88
N ILE A 85 -1.55 -24.52 -0.78
CA ILE A 85 -1.17 -24.09 0.58
C ILE A 85 0.19 -24.67 0.97
N VAL A 86 0.46 -25.96 0.68
CA VAL A 86 1.78 -26.58 0.91
C VAL A 86 2.85 -25.92 0.04
N LEU A 87 2.54 -25.60 -1.22
CA LEU A 87 3.46 -24.89 -2.11
C LEU A 87 3.73 -23.46 -1.63
N ILE A 88 2.73 -22.79 -1.07
CA ILE A 88 2.88 -21.48 -0.44
C ILE A 88 3.68 -21.60 0.86
N ILE A 89 3.48 -22.64 1.68
CA ILE A 89 4.24 -22.85 2.93
C ILE A 89 5.70 -23.22 2.65
N LEU A 90 5.96 -24.00 1.60
CA LEU A 90 7.33 -24.34 1.17
C LEU A 90 7.97 -23.23 0.32
N GLY A 91 7.16 -22.42 -0.35
CA GLY A 91 7.57 -21.19 -1.03
C GLY A 91 7.80 -20.05 -0.04
N PHE A 92 7.07 -19.97 1.07
CA PHE A 92 7.22 -18.94 2.10
C PHE A 92 8.68 -18.79 2.58
N PRO A 93 9.44 -19.86 2.92
CA PRO A 93 10.85 -19.74 3.29
C PRO A 93 11.76 -19.32 2.13
N LEU A 94 11.31 -19.30 0.88
CA LEU A 94 12.08 -18.81 -0.29
C LEU A 94 11.69 -17.38 -0.69
N TRP A 95 10.41 -17.07 -0.74
CA TRP A 95 9.91 -15.77 -1.20
C TRP A 95 9.98 -14.71 -0.10
N LEU A 96 9.83 -15.09 1.18
CA LEU A 96 9.98 -14.17 2.31
C LEU A 96 11.41 -13.61 2.44
N PRO A 97 12.49 -14.43 2.45
CA PRO A 97 13.84 -13.87 2.47
C PRO A 97 14.17 -13.11 1.20
N LEU A 98 13.59 -13.47 0.05
CA LEU A 98 13.78 -12.73 -1.20
C LEU A 98 13.16 -11.33 -1.13
N LEU A 99 11.94 -11.22 -0.60
CA LEU A 99 11.29 -9.93 -0.34
C LEU A 99 12.06 -9.12 0.70
N MET A 100 12.52 -9.77 1.77
CA MET A 100 13.32 -9.13 2.81
C MET A 100 14.65 -8.62 2.24
N ALA A 101 15.34 -9.42 1.43
CA ALA A 101 16.58 -9.02 0.77
C ALA A 101 16.34 -7.81 -0.15
N PHE A 102 15.26 -7.82 -0.94
CA PHE A 102 14.88 -6.69 -1.77
C PHE A 102 14.66 -5.41 -0.95
N PHE A 103 13.95 -5.51 0.17
CA PHE A 103 13.75 -4.38 1.09
C PHE A 103 15.07 -3.88 1.69
N MET A 104 15.95 -4.80 2.10
CA MET A 104 17.27 -4.48 2.66
C MET A 104 18.18 -3.79 1.63
N VAL A 105 18.10 -4.16 0.35
CA VAL A 105 18.85 -3.48 -0.71
C VAL A 105 18.39 -2.03 -0.86
N ILE A 106 17.07 -1.78 -0.85
CA ILE A 106 16.52 -0.42 -0.93
C ILE A 106 16.96 0.40 0.29
N LEU A 107 16.86 -0.18 1.48
CA LEU A 107 17.26 0.46 2.73
C LEU A 107 18.77 0.77 2.75
N SER A 108 19.61 -0.17 2.30
CA SER A 108 21.06 0.00 2.20
C SER A 108 21.43 1.16 1.29
N VAL A 109 20.80 1.24 0.11
CA VAL A 109 20.99 2.37 -0.83
C VAL A 109 20.59 3.68 -0.16
N TYR A 110 19.44 3.74 0.51
CA TYR A 110 18.99 4.91 1.25
C TYR A 110 19.99 5.36 2.32
N ILE A 111 20.43 4.44 3.17
CA ILE A 111 21.40 4.72 4.23
C ILE A 111 22.73 5.18 3.64
N ALA A 112 23.21 4.56 2.56
CA ALA A 112 24.46 4.95 1.91
C ALA A 112 24.39 6.40 1.39
N ILE A 113 23.28 6.80 0.77
CA ILE A 113 23.06 8.19 0.30
C ILE A 113 23.14 9.16 1.48
N TRP A 114 22.40 8.89 2.56
CA TRP A 114 22.41 9.73 3.76
C TRP A 114 23.78 9.77 4.45
N SER A 115 24.49 8.65 4.49
CA SER A 115 25.85 8.57 5.05
C SER A 115 26.82 9.45 4.28
N VAL A 116 26.72 9.51 2.95
CA VAL A 116 27.56 10.39 2.12
C VAL A 116 27.21 11.85 2.36
N ILE A 117 25.93 12.19 2.49
CA ILE A 117 25.50 13.56 2.81
C ILE A 117 26.06 13.98 4.18
N ILE A 118 25.88 13.14 5.20
CA ILE A 118 26.37 13.41 6.56
C ILE A 118 27.89 13.56 6.58
N SER A 119 28.64 12.69 5.89
CA SER A 119 30.11 12.78 5.86
C SER A 119 30.61 14.05 5.19
N LEU A 120 29.95 14.49 4.11
CA LEU A 120 30.26 15.76 3.44
C LEU A 120 30.01 16.95 4.37
N TYR A 121 28.88 16.99 5.09
CA TYR A 121 28.60 18.04 6.08
C TYR A 121 29.57 18.00 7.25
N ALA A 122 29.94 16.81 7.74
CA ALA A 122 30.93 16.65 8.80
C ALA A 122 32.32 17.17 8.37
N GLY A 123 32.71 16.95 7.11
CA GLY A 123 33.94 17.52 6.55
C GLY A 123 33.94 19.04 6.47
N VAL A 124 32.81 19.64 6.10
CA VAL A 124 32.67 21.11 6.12
C VAL A 124 32.73 21.64 7.56
N LEU A 125 32.04 20.97 8.49
CA LEU A 125 32.06 21.35 9.89
C LEU A 125 33.47 21.24 10.49
N SER A 126 34.23 20.20 10.14
CA SER A 126 35.61 20.04 10.63
C SER A 126 36.54 21.14 10.10
N LEU A 127 36.33 21.64 8.88
CA LEU A 127 37.04 22.82 8.38
C LEU A 127 36.72 24.09 9.17
N PHE A 128 35.45 24.30 9.55
CA PHE A 128 35.07 25.44 10.38
C PHE A 128 35.60 25.33 11.80
N VAL A 129 35.41 24.17 12.45
CA VAL A 129 35.88 23.93 13.82
C VAL A 129 37.41 23.98 13.88
N GLY A 130 38.09 23.33 12.93
CA GLY A 130 39.55 23.38 12.82
C GLY A 130 40.08 24.77 12.49
N GLY A 131 39.38 25.53 11.64
CA GLY A 131 39.69 26.92 11.34
C GLY A 131 39.54 27.84 12.56
N ILE A 132 38.45 27.72 13.33
CA ILE A 132 38.24 28.50 14.55
C ILE A 132 39.27 28.11 15.61
N ALA A 133 39.45 26.81 15.87
CA ALA A 133 40.42 26.32 16.84
C ALA A 133 41.86 26.73 16.48
N GLY A 134 42.21 26.64 15.19
CA GLY A 134 43.49 27.12 14.67
C GLY A 134 43.66 28.62 14.87
N PHE A 135 42.64 29.42 14.59
CA PHE A 135 42.68 30.87 14.77
C PHE A 135 42.91 31.28 16.23
N LEU A 136 42.20 30.65 17.18
CA LEU A 136 42.44 30.88 18.61
C LEU A 136 43.82 30.37 19.05
N GLY A 137 44.23 29.20 18.55
CA GLY A 137 45.53 28.60 18.85
C GLY A 137 46.71 29.43 18.33
N SER A 138 46.52 30.19 17.25
CA SER A 138 47.57 31.03 16.66
C SER A 138 48.07 32.11 17.61
N PHE A 139 47.20 32.68 18.45
CA PHE A 139 47.62 33.67 19.45
C PHE A 139 48.56 33.08 20.49
N PHE A 140 48.32 31.83 20.92
CA PHE A 140 49.20 31.12 21.84
C PHE A 140 50.52 30.70 21.16
N ALA A 141 50.46 30.20 19.92
CA ALA A 141 51.65 29.81 19.16
C ALA A 141 52.57 31.01 18.84
N MET A 142 51.97 32.18 18.58
CA MET A 142 52.71 33.41 18.30
C MET A 142 53.50 33.93 19.52
N ALA A 143 53.03 33.63 20.74
CA ALA A 143 53.75 33.94 21.98
C ALA A 143 55.00 33.06 22.20
N GLN A 144 55.03 31.87 21.59
CA GLN A 144 56.18 30.96 21.69
C GLN A 144 57.16 31.15 20.54
N ASN A 145 56.66 31.17 19.30
CA ASN A 145 57.47 31.29 18.09
C ASN A 145 56.69 32.03 17.01
N LEU A 146 57.09 33.27 16.71
CA LEU A 146 56.42 34.16 15.76
C LEU A 146 56.17 33.52 14.38
N PRO A 147 57.14 32.82 13.74
CA PRO A 147 56.91 32.20 12.43
C PRO A 147 55.85 31.11 12.47
N SER A 148 55.82 30.30 13.54
CA SER A 148 54.83 29.22 13.70
C SER A 148 53.42 29.74 13.98
N GLY A 149 53.29 30.86 14.70
CA GLY A 149 52.00 31.51 14.92
C GLY A 149 51.42 32.09 13.64
N LEU A 150 52.25 32.71 12.79
CA LEU A 150 51.83 33.24 11.49
C LEU A 150 51.41 32.15 10.49
N THR A 151 52.12 31.02 10.43
CA THR A 151 51.73 29.91 9.56
C THR A 151 50.42 29.26 10.02
N LEU A 152 50.22 29.10 11.33
CA LEU A 152 48.98 28.59 11.89
C LEU A 152 47.81 29.56 11.64
N LEU A 153 48.04 30.87 11.78
CA LEU A 153 47.05 31.91 11.49
C LEU A 153 46.65 31.87 10.01
N GLY A 154 47.62 31.86 9.10
CA GLY A 154 47.36 31.74 7.66
C GLY A 154 46.61 30.46 7.31
N GLY A 155 47.03 29.31 7.85
CA GLY A 155 46.36 28.02 7.65
C GLY A 155 44.92 28.01 8.16
N SER A 156 44.67 28.62 9.32
CA SER A 156 43.33 28.74 9.89
C SER A 156 42.41 29.63 9.04
N LEU A 157 42.92 30.75 8.52
CA LEU A 157 42.18 31.64 7.62
C LEU A 157 41.85 30.95 6.29
N VAL A 158 42.79 30.17 5.75
CA VAL A 158 42.58 29.37 4.54
C VAL A 158 41.52 28.29 4.79
N CYS A 159 41.55 27.59 5.92
CA CYS A 159 40.53 26.59 6.27
C CYS A 159 39.13 27.22 6.39
N LEU A 160 39.02 28.38 7.05
CA LEU A 160 37.75 29.12 7.15
C LEU A 160 37.29 29.63 5.78
N GLY A 161 38.21 30.15 4.97
CA GLY A 161 37.94 30.65 3.63
C GLY A 161 37.49 29.55 2.66
N LEU A 162 38.06 28.35 2.76
CA LEU A 162 37.65 27.18 1.97
C LEU A 162 36.35 26.54 2.48
N GLY A 163 36.00 26.73 3.75
CA GLY A 163 34.73 26.24 4.33
C GLY A 163 33.49 26.81 3.63
N ILE A 164 33.51 28.08 3.23
CA ILE A 164 32.38 28.76 2.57
C ILE A 164 32.04 28.15 1.19
N PRO A 165 32.97 28.06 0.23
CA PRO A 165 32.68 27.41 -1.06
C PRO A 165 32.43 25.91 -0.91
N ALA A 166 33.08 25.25 0.07
CA ALA A 166 32.81 23.84 0.37
C ALA A 166 31.35 23.62 0.82
N PHE A 167 30.80 24.50 1.67
CA PHE A 167 29.41 24.42 2.10
C PHE A 167 28.42 24.51 0.92
N VAL A 168 28.61 25.49 0.02
CA VAL A 168 27.79 25.63 -1.19
C VAL A 168 27.97 24.43 -2.12
N GLY A 169 29.20 23.92 -2.24
CA GLY A 169 29.51 22.70 -2.98
C GLY A 169 28.74 21.49 -2.46
N VAL A 170 28.75 21.27 -1.14
CA VAL A 170 28.03 20.16 -0.48
C VAL A 170 26.53 20.29 -0.66
N GLN A 171 25.94 21.49 -0.57
CA GLN A 171 24.51 21.68 -0.84
C GLN A 171 24.13 21.27 -2.27
N LYS A 172 24.91 21.69 -3.27
CA LYS A 172 24.68 21.30 -4.68
C LYS A 172 24.87 19.80 -4.88
N LEU A 173 25.91 19.21 -4.28
CA LEU A 173 26.18 17.78 -4.31
C LEU A 173 25.04 16.99 -3.68
N ALA A 174 24.49 17.42 -2.55
CA ALA A 174 23.36 16.77 -1.90
C ALA A 174 22.12 16.77 -2.80
N VAL A 175 21.77 17.91 -3.41
CA VAL A 175 20.65 17.98 -4.37
C VAL A 175 20.89 17.09 -5.59
N TRP A 176 22.12 17.10 -6.12
CA TRP A 176 22.49 16.24 -7.25
C TRP A 176 22.40 14.76 -6.89
N LEU A 177 22.85 14.37 -5.69
CA LEU A 177 22.78 13.00 -5.20
C LEU A 177 21.31 12.54 -5.07
N VAL A 178 20.42 13.38 -4.53
CA VAL A 178 18.98 13.09 -4.48
C VAL A 178 18.40 12.93 -5.89
N HIS A 179 18.73 13.81 -6.83
CA HIS A 179 18.30 13.65 -8.22
C HIS A 179 18.85 12.38 -8.90
N LEU A 180 20.10 12.01 -8.62
CA LEU A 180 20.72 10.78 -9.11
C LEU A 180 19.92 9.55 -8.64
N THR A 181 19.46 9.55 -7.39
CA THR A 181 18.69 8.44 -6.82
C THR A 181 17.30 8.34 -7.44
N GLY A 182 16.62 9.47 -7.66
CA GLY A 182 15.37 9.51 -8.42
C GLY A 182 15.54 9.06 -9.87
N ARG A 183 16.70 9.32 -10.50
CA ARG A 183 17.03 8.82 -11.83
C ARG A 183 17.33 7.31 -11.83
N PHE A 184 18.05 6.81 -10.83
CA PHE A 184 18.32 5.38 -10.66
C PHE A 184 17.04 4.58 -10.42
N LEU A 185 16.14 5.06 -9.57
CA LEU A 185 14.83 4.44 -9.34
C LEU A 185 13.98 4.40 -10.62
N ARG A 186 13.97 5.49 -11.40
CA ARG A 186 13.30 5.51 -12.71
C ARG A 186 13.92 4.53 -13.70
N PHE A 187 15.24 4.41 -13.69
CA PHE A 187 15.96 3.43 -14.51
C PHE A 187 15.61 1.99 -14.14
N VAL A 188 15.63 1.64 -12.84
CA VAL A 188 15.21 0.33 -12.35
C VAL A 188 13.75 0.07 -12.73
N LYS A 189 12.85 1.05 -12.52
CA LYS A 189 11.44 0.94 -12.92
C LYS A 189 11.29 0.73 -14.43
N SER A 190 12.09 1.40 -15.26
CA SER A 190 12.08 1.21 -16.72
C SER A 190 12.56 -0.17 -17.15
N LEU A 191 13.40 -0.85 -16.36
CA LEU A 191 13.83 -2.22 -16.63
C LEU A 191 12.69 -3.24 -16.46
N PHE A 192 11.74 -2.95 -15.56
CA PHE A 192 10.56 -3.77 -15.32
C PHE A 192 9.38 -3.42 -16.22
N ILE A 193 9.29 -2.17 -16.69
CA ILE A 193 8.27 -1.76 -17.67
C ILE A 193 8.82 -2.08 -19.06
N LYS A 194 8.55 -3.29 -19.54
CA LYS A 194 8.66 -3.62 -20.96
C LYS A 194 7.57 -2.82 -21.67
N VAL A 195 7.93 -1.66 -22.23
CA VAL A 195 7.04 -0.94 -23.14
C VAL A 195 6.97 -1.80 -24.39
N GLU A 196 5.93 -2.63 -24.49
CA GLU A 196 5.63 -3.29 -25.76
C GLU A 196 5.35 -2.19 -26.79
N PRO A 197 6.09 -2.16 -27.91
CA PRO A 197 5.76 -1.26 -28.99
C PRO A 197 4.34 -1.60 -29.46
N LYS A 198 3.43 -0.63 -29.36
CA LYS A 198 2.15 -0.71 -30.07
C LYS A 198 2.48 -0.82 -31.56
N ALA A 199 2.15 -1.97 -32.13
CA ALA A 199 2.20 -2.25 -33.55
C ALA A 199 1.30 -1.30 -34.35
#